data_AF-A0A949E5M9-F1
#
_entry.id   AF-A0A949E5M9-F1
#
_cell.length_a   1.000
_cell.length_b   1.000
_cell.length_c   1.000
_cell.angle_alpha   90.00
_cell.angle_beta   90.00
_cell.angle_gamma   90.00
#
_symmetry.space_group_name_H-M   'P 1'
#
loop_
_entity.id
_entity.type
_entity.pdbx_description
1 polymer ?
#
loop_
_entity_poly.entity_id
_entity_poly.type
_entity_poly.pdbx_seq_one_letter_code
_entity_poly.pdbx_strand_id
1 'polypeptide(L)'
;MSLGSSYFPEGLHVDIFIRIKRLVVAGRVIFTEKAETEMAAEELTPELVYESILNAPTVFKVIRSRNPHTNRSEKLFVIKGLTFDGLDIYTKGKILTKEGADVFYVLISSKRNTDL
;
A
#
# COMPACT_ATOMS: atom_id res chain seq x y z
N MET A 1 -43.23 4.98 9.90
CA MET A 1 -42.24 4.18 9.15
C MET A 1 -41.93 4.93 7.87
N SER A 2 -40.75 5.52 7.75
CA SER A 2 -40.31 6.25 6.56
C SER A 2 -38.99 5.63 6.11
N LEU A 3 -38.99 5.07 4.90
CA LEU A 3 -37.78 4.65 4.20
C LEU A 3 -37.11 5.91 3.63
N GLY A 4 -36.01 6.37 4.24
CA GLY A 4 -35.06 7.28 3.60
C GLY A 4 -34.04 6.44 2.84
N SER A 5 -33.97 6.47 1.50
CA SER A 5 -33.29 7.50 0.68
C SER A 5 -31.84 7.68 1.15
N SER A 6 -30.79 7.38 0.36
CA SER A 6 -30.59 7.74 -1.05
C SER A 6 -29.49 6.85 -1.65
N TYR A 7 -29.66 6.28 -2.85
CA TYR A 7 -29.11 6.85 -4.10
C TYR A 7 -27.78 7.56 -3.89
N PHE A 8 -26.67 6.89 -4.24
CA PHE A 8 -25.32 7.47 -4.26
C PHE A 8 -25.24 8.58 -5.32
N PRO A 9 -25.11 9.87 -4.94
CA PRO A 9 -24.86 10.95 -5.88
C PRO A 9 -23.34 11.22 -5.98
N GLU A 10 -22.90 11.66 -7.15
CA GLU A 10 -21.61 12.32 -7.49
C GLU A 10 -20.36 12.02 -6.63
N GLY A 11 -19.40 11.31 -7.24
CA GLY A 11 -18.01 11.26 -6.78
C GLY A 11 -17.64 9.96 -6.07
N LEU A 12 -17.21 8.97 -6.85
CA LEU A 12 -16.77 7.64 -6.43
C LEU A 12 -15.54 7.72 -5.49
N HIS A 13 -15.76 8.02 -4.21
CA HIS A 13 -14.74 7.95 -3.16
C HIS A 13 -14.44 6.48 -2.86
N VAL A 14 -13.73 5.80 -3.76
CA VAL A 14 -13.14 4.49 -3.47
C VAL A 14 -12.23 4.68 -2.26
N ASP A 15 -12.47 3.91 -1.20
CA ASP A 15 -11.57 3.84 -0.04
C ASP A 15 -10.14 3.69 -0.57
N ILE A 16 -9.24 4.58 -0.16
CA ILE A 16 -7.87 4.62 -0.66
C ILE A 16 -7.16 3.28 -0.48
N PHE A 17 -7.51 2.52 0.56
CA PHE A 17 -6.97 1.18 0.78
C PHE A 17 -7.51 0.16 -0.24
N ILE A 18 -8.80 0.22 -0.57
CA ILE A 18 -9.38 -0.58 -1.66
C ILE A 18 -8.68 -0.25 -2.99
N ARG A 19 -8.39 1.02 -3.25
CA ARG A 19 -7.61 1.43 -4.43
C ARG A 19 -6.21 0.81 -4.43
N ILE A 20 -5.49 0.83 -3.30
CA ILE A 20 -4.18 0.17 -3.17
C ILE A 20 -4.30 -1.33 -3.47
N LYS A 21 -5.25 -2.04 -2.85
CA LYS A 21 -5.44 -3.48 -3.10
C LYS A 21 -5.73 -3.79 -4.58
N ARG A 22 -6.54 -2.96 -5.24
CA ARG A 22 -6.81 -3.09 -6.68
C ARG A 22 -5.57 -2.88 -7.54
N LEU A 23 -4.69 -1.96 -7.17
CA LEU A 23 -3.40 -1.77 -7.86
C LEU A 23 -2.49 -3.00 -7.70
N VAL A 24 -2.45 -3.57 -6.50
CA VAL A 24 -1.70 -4.81 -6.23
C VAL A 24 -2.24 -5.99 -7.04
N VAL A 25 -3.57 -6.21 -7.03
CA VAL A 25 -4.22 -7.26 -7.85
C VAL A 25 -3.93 -7.09 -9.34
N ALA A 26 -3.86 -5.84 -9.82
CA ALA A 26 -3.56 -5.54 -11.21
C ALA A 26 -2.06 -5.62 -11.56
N GLY A 27 -1.19 -5.99 -10.62
CA GLY A 27 0.27 -6.01 -10.81
C GLY A 27 0.88 -4.62 -10.99
N ARG A 28 0.15 -3.54 -10.65
CA ARG A 28 0.59 -2.15 -10.82
C ARG A 28 1.34 -1.68 -9.58
N VAL A 29 2.44 -2.36 -9.29
CA VAL A 29 3.31 -2.08 -8.15
C VAL A 29 4.72 -1.83 -8.67
N ILE A 30 5.39 -0.83 -8.11
CA ILE A 30 6.80 -0.54 -8.41
C ILE A 30 7.54 -0.45 -7.09
N PHE A 31 8.67 -1.13 -6.99
CA PHE A 31 9.55 -1.08 -5.83
C PHE A 31 10.65 -0.05 -6.05
N THR A 32 11.04 0.67 -5.00
CA THR A 32 12.28 1.44 -5.01
C THR A 32 13.48 0.49 -4.94
N GLU A 33 14.64 0.94 -5.42
CA GLU A 33 15.92 0.24 -5.21
C GLU A 33 16.16 -0.13 -3.73
N LYS A 34 15.77 0.77 -2.82
CA LYS A 34 15.82 0.51 -1.37
C LYS A 34 14.91 -0.65 -0.97
N ALA A 35 13.66 -0.67 -1.43
CA ALA A 35 12.72 -1.75 -1.13
C ALA A 35 13.23 -3.07 -1.71
N GLU A 36 13.77 -3.06 -2.92
CA GLU A 36 14.39 -4.25 -3.53
C GLU A 36 15.58 -4.76 -2.72
N THR A 37 16.42 -3.86 -2.19
CA THR A 37 17.55 -4.21 -1.33
C THR A 37 17.08 -4.84 -0.01
N GLU A 38 16.07 -4.25 0.65
CA GLU A 38 15.50 -4.79 1.89
C GLU A 38 14.83 -6.14 1.65
N MET A 39 14.08 -6.26 0.55
CA MET A 39 13.46 -7.52 0.14
C MET A 39 14.49 -8.62 -0.11
N ALA A 40 15.58 -8.29 -0.81
CA ALA A 40 16.66 -9.24 -1.05
C ALA A 40 17.35 -9.68 0.24
N ALA A 41 17.59 -8.75 1.17
CA ALA A 41 18.22 -9.04 2.46
C ALA A 41 17.35 -9.93 3.37
N GLU A 42 16.02 -9.88 3.20
CA GLU A 42 15.07 -10.61 4.03
C GLU A 42 14.36 -11.75 3.30
N GLU A 43 14.82 -12.11 2.10
CA GLU A 43 14.25 -13.18 1.27
C GLU A 43 12.75 -12.98 1.00
N LEU A 44 12.35 -11.74 0.72
CA LEU A 44 10.98 -11.38 0.35
C LEU A 44 10.85 -11.33 -1.17
N THR A 45 9.95 -12.14 -1.72
CA THR A 45 9.53 -11.99 -3.11
C THR A 45 8.45 -10.91 -3.24
N PRO A 46 8.27 -10.31 -4.43
CA PRO A 46 7.15 -9.40 -4.68
C PRO A 46 5.79 -9.99 -4.31
N GLU A 47 5.58 -11.28 -4.57
CA GLU A 47 4.33 -12.00 -4.28
C GLU A 47 4.03 -12.00 -2.78
N LEU A 48 5.00 -12.26 -1.92
CA LEU A 48 4.81 -12.20 -0.45
C LEU A 48 4.40 -10.79 0.00
N VAL A 49 5.00 -9.75 -0.60
CA VAL A 49 4.61 -8.37 -0.33
C VAL A 49 3.17 -8.12 -0.81
N TYR A 50 2.79 -8.63 -1.98
CA TYR A 50 1.42 -8.50 -2.49
C TYR A 50 0.41 -9.21 -1.60
N GLU A 51 0.69 -10.46 -1.21
CA GLU A 51 -0.13 -11.25 -0.30
C GLU A 51 -0.37 -10.50 1.00
N SER A 52 0.69 -10.01 1.64
CA SER A 52 0.57 -9.25 2.89
C SER A 52 -0.31 -8.01 2.75
N ILE A 53 -0.16 -7.23 1.67
CA ILE A 53 -1.01 -6.05 1.43
C ILE A 53 -2.48 -6.44 1.20
N LEU A 54 -2.73 -7.53 0.46
CA LEU A 54 -4.07 -8.00 0.15
C LEU A 54 -4.77 -8.58 1.39
N ASN A 55 -4.03 -9.25 2.26
CA ASN A 55 -4.53 -9.83 3.51
C ASN A 55 -4.65 -8.80 4.64
N ALA A 56 -3.94 -7.68 4.57
CA ALA A 56 -4.04 -6.62 5.57
C ALA A 56 -5.50 -6.13 5.71
N PRO A 57 -6.03 -6.01 6.95
CA PRO A 57 -7.43 -5.60 7.16
C PRO A 57 -7.65 -4.10 6.94
N THR A 58 -6.61 -3.29 7.13
CA THR A 58 -6.65 -1.83 6.99
C THR A 58 -5.24 -1.27 6.76
N VAL A 59 -5.16 0.03 6.43
CA VAL A 59 -3.91 0.79 6.53
C VAL A 59 -3.58 0.98 8.02
N PHE A 60 -2.43 0.46 8.46
CA PHE A 60 -1.97 0.58 9.85
C PHE A 60 -1.72 2.04 10.25
N LYS A 61 -1.08 2.83 9.37
CA LYS A 61 -0.79 4.25 9.63
C LYS A 61 -0.67 5.05 8.35
N VAL A 62 -1.16 6.28 8.35
CA VAL A 62 -0.88 7.26 7.28
C VAL A 62 0.14 8.28 7.79
N ILE A 63 1.26 8.43 7.09
CA ILE A 63 2.32 9.38 7.40
C ILE A 63 2.28 10.51 6.38
N ARG A 64 2.37 11.76 6.84
CA ARG A 64 2.63 12.90 5.97
C ARG A 64 4.13 13.00 5.76
N SER A 65 4.55 12.96 4.50
CA SER A 65 5.94 13.16 4.08
C SER A 65 6.03 14.42 3.25
N ARG A 66 7.23 14.99 3.14
CA ARG A 66 7.51 16.06 2.19
C ARG A 66 8.50 15.52 1.17
N ASN A 67 8.14 15.56 -0.10
CA ASN A 67 9.06 15.15 -1.14
C ASN A 67 10.24 16.13 -1.18
N PRO A 68 11.50 15.67 -0.97
CA PRO A 68 12.64 16.58 -0.87
C PRO A 68 12.96 17.29 -2.19
N HIS A 69 12.56 16.72 -3.33
CA HIS A 69 12.83 17.30 -4.65
C HIS A 69 11.78 18.33 -5.07
N THR A 70 10.51 18.07 -4.77
CA THR A 70 9.39 18.93 -5.21
C THR A 70 8.82 19.79 -4.10
N ASN A 71 9.25 19.58 -2.86
CA ASN A 71 8.77 20.22 -1.64
C ASN A 71 7.26 20.06 -1.36
N ARG A 72 6.58 19.19 -2.12
CA ARG A 72 5.15 18.89 -2.00
C ARG A 72 4.89 17.90 -0.86
N SER A 73 3.76 18.08 -0.19
CA SER A 73 3.27 17.13 0.81
C SER A 73 2.73 15.87 0.13
N GLU A 74 3.14 14.72 0.63
CA GLU A 74 2.73 13.40 0.16
C GLU A 74 2.19 12.58 1.33
N LYS A 75 1.26 11.66 1.05
CA LYS A 75 0.80 10.67 2.02
C LYS A 75 1.49 9.34 1.75
N LEU A 76 2.12 8.79 2.78
CA LEU A 76 2.65 7.43 2.78
C LEU A 76 1.70 6.53 3.58
N PHE A 77 1.35 5.39 3.02
CA PHE A 77 0.53 4.37 3.65
C PHE A 77 1.45 3.30 4.20
N VAL A 78 1.36 3.10 5.51
CA VAL A 78 1.98 1.99 6.22
C VAL A 78 0.94 0.90 6.34
N ILE A 79 1.25 -0.27 5.81
CA ILE A 79 0.38 -1.44 5.76
C ILE A 79 1.12 -2.56 6.48
N LYS A 80 0.41 -3.27 7.35
CA LYS A 80 0.89 -4.47 8.03
C LYS A 80 -0.06 -5.60 7.70
N GLY A 81 0.46 -6.70 7.20
CA GLY A 81 -0.35 -7.85 6.84
C GLY A 81 0.45 -9.13 6.81
N LEU A 82 -0.29 -10.23 6.79
CA LEU A 82 0.27 -11.57 6.78
C LEU A 82 0.29 -12.12 5.37
N THR A 83 1.34 -12.84 5.00
CA THR A 83 1.31 -13.76 3.85
C THR A 83 0.39 -14.95 4.14
N PHE A 84 0.16 -15.81 3.15
CA PHE A 84 -0.69 -17.00 3.34
C PHE A 84 -0.12 -18.01 4.35
N ASP A 85 1.20 -18.07 4.51
CA ASP A 85 1.90 -18.90 5.48
C ASP A 85 2.18 -18.19 6.83
N GLY A 86 1.64 -16.98 7.01
CA GLY A 86 1.63 -16.30 8.31
C GLY A 86 2.84 -15.40 8.60
N LEU A 87 3.65 -15.07 7.59
CA LEU A 87 4.74 -14.11 7.72
C LEU A 87 4.21 -12.67 7.81
N ASP A 88 4.57 -11.95 8.89
CA ASP A 88 4.21 -10.54 9.06
C ASP A 88 5.16 -9.62 8.28
N ILE A 89 4.59 -8.91 7.31
CA ILE A 89 5.30 -7.97 6.45
C ILE A 89 4.78 -6.55 6.70
N TYR A 90 5.75 -5.67 6.92
CA TYR A 90 5.58 -4.23 6.98
C TYR A 90 5.88 -3.62 5.62
N THR A 91 4.90 -2.94 5.03
CA THR A 91 5.07 -2.22 3.76
C THR A 91 4.80 -0.73 3.94
N LYS A 92 5.63 0.10 3.31
CA LYS A 92 5.42 1.55 3.23
C LYS A 92 5.38 1.98 1.77
N GLY A 93 4.27 2.55 1.32
CA GLY A 93 4.09 2.94 -0.07
C GLY A 93 3.26 4.20 -0.26
N LYS A 94 3.15 4.65 -1.52
CA LYS A 94 2.26 5.74 -1.94
C LYS A 94 1.68 5.44 -3.32
N ILE A 95 0.54 6.04 -3.64
CA ILE A 95 0.02 6.01 -5.01
C ILE A 95 0.67 7.14 -5.80
N LEU A 96 1.19 6.82 -6.97
CA LEU A 96 1.67 7.76 -7.97
C LEU A 96 0.95 7.50 -9.30
N THR A 97 0.80 8.54 -10.11
CA THR A 97 0.39 8.39 -11.50
C THR A 97 1.63 8.43 -12.38
N LYS A 98 1.89 7.34 -13.12
CA LYS A 98 2.99 7.21 -14.08
C LYS A 98 2.38 6.90 -15.45
N GLU A 99 2.73 7.68 -16.47
CA GLU A 99 2.27 7.48 -17.86
C GLU A 99 0.73 7.36 -17.98
N GLY A 100 0.00 8.16 -17.18
CA GLY A 100 -1.47 8.16 -17.18
C GLY A 100 -2.12 7.00 -16.41
N ALA A 101 -1.35 6.11 -15.80
CA ALA A 101 -1.85 5.02 -14.97
C ALA A 101 -1.39 5.17 -13.52
N ASP A 102 -2.27 4.84 -12.57
CA ASP A 102 -1.86 4.76 -11.17
C ASP A 102 -1.05 3.50 -10.90
N VAL A 103 -0.05 3.65 -10.05
CA VAL A 103 0.78 2.58 -9.51
C VAL A 103 0.90 2.74 -8.01
N PHE A 104 1.00 1.63 -7.29
CA PHE A 104 1.41 1.64 -5.90
C PHE A 104 2.93 1.57 -5.85
N TYR A 105 3.56 2.68 -5.48
CA TYR A 105 5.00 2.80 -5.37
C TYR A 105 5.43 2.41 -3.96
N VAL A 106 6.09 1.26 -3.81
CA VAL A 106 6.59 0.70 -2.56
C VAL A 106 7.98 1.27 -2.27
N LEU A 107 8.13 1.91 -1.12
CA LEU A 107 9.39 2.54 -0.69
C LEU A 107 10.24 1.62 0.19
N ILE A 108 9.58 0.78 0.97
CA ILE A 108 10.16 -0.14 1.97
C ILE A 108 9.24 -1.36 2.06
N SER A 109 9.85 -2.53 2.16
CA SER A 109 9.16 -3.76 2.52
C SER A 109 10.08 -4.65 3.35
N SER A 110 9.62 -5.04 4.53
CA SER A 110 10.42 -5.88 5.44
C SER A 110 9.52 -6.78 6.28
N LYS A 111 9.99 -7.99 6.58
CA LYS A 111 9.58 -8.79 7.72
C LYS A 111 9.78 -7.94 8.98
N ARG A 112 8.89 -8.08 9.95
CA ARG A 112 9.13 -7.47 11.26
C ARG A 112 10.15 -8.34 12.01
N ASN A 113 11.41 -7.90 12.07
CA ASN A 113 12.36 -8.52 13.01
C ASN A 113 12.05 -8.00 14.43
N THR A 114 11.16 -8.73 15.12
CA THR A 114 10.94 -8.67 16.58
C THR A 114 10.80 -7.27 17.19
N ASP A 115 9.62 -6.65 17.06
CA ASP A 115 9.17 -5.69 18.09
C ASP A 115 8.43 -6.51 19.17
N LEU A 116 9.20 -7.07 20.13
CA LEU A 116 8.78 -7.20 21.52
C LEU A 116 9.37 -6.02 22.29
#